data_AF-A0A921RJL0-F1
#
_entry.id   AF-A0A921RJL0-F1
#
_cell.length_a   1.000
_cell.length_b   1.000
_cell.length_c   1.000
_cell.angle_alpha   90.00
_cell.angle_beta   90.00
_cell.angle_gamma   90.00
#
_symmetry.space_group_name_H-M   'P 1'
#
loop_
_entity.id
_entity.type
_entity.pdbx_description
1 polymer ?
#
loop_
_entity_poly.entity_id
_entity_poly.type
_entity_poly.pdbx_seq_one_letter_code
_entity_poly.pdbx_strand_id
1 'polypeptide(L)'
;MGHSRGAAAASRVPALFVLGDSLVDDGNNGALARADYYPYGVDFPPLGAATGRFCNGQTVADALCDLLGLQYVPPYTSTRALNGTAAMQVLGGVNYASAAGGILDETGQHLGERFSLSQQVLNLEATLDGAIRPLFGGDHDGYERHLARSIAVVVIGGNDYLLTPLGIGYDSGDRYRPGEYADLLLDQYYARQILALHSLGLRKFLLAGVGPLGCTPGLRASAGMGPQGQCVEQVNQMVGLFNQGLRSLVDQLNADHHPVATFVYGNTYAAVQDMINNHSKYGL
;
A
#
# COMPACT_ATOMS: atom_id res chain seq x y z
N MET A 1 6.37 24.76 26.31
CA MET A 1 6.66 25.91 25.41
C MET A 1 6.05 25.58 24.07
N GLY A 2 5.12 26.43 23.61
CA GLY A 2 4.26 26.14 22.46
C GLY A 2 5.04 26.17 21.14
N HIS A 3 4.92 25.09 20.36
CA HIS A 3 5.32 25.10 18.97
C HIS A 3 4.33 25.97 18.19
N SER A 4 4.82 27.10 17.70
CA SER A 4 4.13 27.89 16.69
C SER A 4 3.76 26.98 15.52
N ARG A 5 2.47 26.88 15.19
CA ARG A 5 2.01 26.35 13.90
C ARG A 5 2.63 27.23 12.81
N GLY A 6 3.73 26.76 12.21
CA GLY A 6 4.24 27.31 10.97
C GLY A 6 3.11 27.30 9.94
N ALA A 7 3.02 28.34 9.12
CA ALA A 7 2.05 28.41 8.03
C ALA A 7 2.02 27.06 7.29
N ALA A 8 0.84 26.44 7.18
CA ALA A 8 0.69 25.17 6.48
C ALA A 8 1.28 25.35 5.08
N ALA A 9 2.31 24.57 4.75
CA ALA A 9 2.86 24.56 3.40
C ALA A 9 1.70 24.27 2.43
N ALA A 10 1.59 25.04 1.35
CA ALA A 10 0.53 24.81 0.37
C ALA A 10 0.64 23.39 -0.17
N SER A 11 -0.46 22.65 -0.15
CA SER A 11 -0.48 21.26 -0.63
C SER A 11 -0.01 21.17 -2.08
N ARG A 12 0.89 20.24 -2.36
CA ARG A 12 1.47 20.02 -3.70
C ARG A 12 0.54 19.25 -4.62
N VAL A 13 -0.37 18.47 -4.07
CA VAL A 13 -1.38 17.67 -4.79
C VAL A 13 -2.74 17.75 -4.10
N PRO A 14 -3.86 17.50 -4.80
CA PRO A 14 -5.17 17.61 -4.17
C PRO A 14 -5.45 16.50 -3.16
N ALA A 15 -5.08 15.26 -3.49
CA ALA A 15 -5.31 14.11 -2.62
C ALA A 15 -4.24 13.01 -2.76
N LEU A 16 -4.18 12.16 -1.73
CA LEU A 16 -3.41 10.92 -1.70
C LEU A 16 -4.37 9.73 -1.46
N PHE A 17 -4.43 8.80 -2.40
CA PHE A 17 -5.19 7.56 -2.24
C PHE A 17 -4.24 6.40 -2.00
N VAL A 18 -4.37 5.72 -0.86
CA VAL A 18 -3.42 4.69 -0.43
C VAL A 18 -4.09 3.33 -0.51
N LEU A 19 -3.47 2.40 -1.24
CA LEU A 19 -3.85 1.00 -1.32
C LEU A 19 -2.65 0.16 -0.88
N GLY A 20 -2.91 -0.94 -0.19
CA GLY A 20 -1.81 -1.76 0.29
C GLY A 20 -2.16 -2.80 1.34
N ASP A 21 -1.12 -3.28 1.99
CA ASP A 21 -1.22 -4.17 3.14
C ASP A 21 -0.83 -3.46 4.45
N SER A 22 -0.43 -4.22 5.46
CA SER A 22 -0.06 -3.71 6.79
C SER A 22 1.07 -2.68 6.75
N LEU A 23 1.90 -2.63 5.70
CA LEU A 23 2.99 -1.67 5.57
C LEU A 23 2.50 -0.21 5.46
N VAL A 24 1.25 -0.01 5.07
CA VAL A 24 0.62 1.31 4.91
C VAL A 24 -0.79 1.40 5.50
N ASP A 25 -1.28 0.37 6.19
CA ASP A 25 -2.57 0.38 6.89
C ASP A 25 -2.55 1.35 8.08
N ASP A 26 -3.65 2.06 8.28
CA ASP A 26 -3.89 3.04 9.33
C ASP A 26 -5.16 2.77 10.16
N GLY A 27 -5.71 1.55 10.09
CA GLY A 27 -6.82 1.10 10.94
C GLY A 27 -8.02 0.52 10.20
N ASN A 28 -7.83 -0.07 9.01
CA ASN A 28 -8.93 -0.66 8.26
C ASN A 28 -9.34 -2.07 8.73
N ASN A 29 -8.51 -2.72 9.55
CA ASN A 29 -8.76 -4.10 9.97
C ASN A 29 -9.53 -4.20 11.29
N GLY A 30 -10.66 -4.91 11.27
CA GLY A 30 -11.48 -5.22 12.45
C GLY A 30 -11.35 -6.66 13.00
N ALA A 31 -10.52 -7.50 12.34
CA ALA A 31 -10.38 -8.94 12.64
C ALA A 31 -9.02 -9.27 13.30
N LEU A 32 -8.49 -10.50 13.13
CA LEU A 32 -7.29 -10.98 13.84
C LEU A 32 -6.04 -10.16 13.50
N ALA A 33 -5.90 -9.71 12.25
CA ALA A 33 -4.82 -8.83 11.81
C ALA A 33 -5.13 -7.37 12.17
N ARG A 34 -5.09 -7.02 13.46
CA ARG A 34 -5.34 -5.66 13.97
C ARG A 34 -4.09 -5.07 14.64
N ALA A 35 -4.01 -3.73 14.64
CA ALA A 35 -2.91 -2.95 15.23
C ALA A 35 -3.44 -1.73 16.02
N ASP A 36 -4.66 -1.82 16.56
CA ASP A 36 -5.31 -0.82 17.40
C ASP A 36 -5.12 -1.12 18.91
N TYR A 37 -3.97 -1.68 19.28
CA TYR A 37 -3.57 -1.95 20.66
C TYR A 37 -2.06 -1.71 20.87
N TYR A 38 -1.62 -1.57 22.13
CA TYR A 38 -0.20 -1.36 22.45
C TYR A 38 0.69 -2.53 21.95
N PRO A 39 1.88 -2.29 21.35
CA PRO A 39 2.62 -1.01 21.27
C PRO A 39 2.42 -0.23 19.97
N TYR A 40 1.47 -0.61 19.11
CA TYR A 40 1.26 0.05 17.84
C TYR A 40 0.87 1.53 18.02
N GLY A 41 1.49 2.42 17.26
CA GLY A 41 1.24 3.87 17.32
C GLY A 41 1.79 4.61 18.54
N VAL A 42 2.57 3.97 19.43
CA VAL A 42 3.09 4.60 20.67
C VAL A 42 3.85 5.92 20.43
N ASP A 43 4.55 6.04 19.32
CA ASP A 43 5.33 7.22 18.90
C ASP A 43 4.55 8.13 17.91
N PHE A 44 3.30 7.80 17.57
CA PHE A 44 2.48 8.60 16.65
C PHE A 44 1.77 9.75 17.38
N PRO A 45 1.84 11.01 16.90
CA PRO A 45 1.18 12.14 17.55
C PRO A 45 -0.37 12.13 17.44
N PRO A 46 -1.11 12.49 18.50
CA PRO A 46 -0.63 12.71 19.87
C PRO A 46 -0.19 11.38 20.52
N LEU A 47 1.00 11.40 21.16
CA LEU A 47 1.68 10.22 21.68
C LEU A 47 0.79 9.34 22.58
N GLY A 48 0.97 8.03 22.50
CA GLY A 48 0.39 7.06 23.43
C GLY A 48 -0.98 6.48 23.06
N ALA A 49 -1.50 6.76 21.86
CA ALA A 49 -2.73 6.14 21.35
C ALA A 49 -2.42 5.08 20.28
N ALA A 50 -3.15 3.97 20.31
CA ALA A 50 -3.06 3.01 19.23
C ALA A 50 -3.74 3.57 17.97
N THR A 51 -3.05 3.46 16.83
CA THR A 51 -3.43 4.16 15.60
C THR A 51 -3.86 3.24 14.46
N GLY A 52 -3.90 1.93 14.68
CA GLY A 52 -4.17 0.95 13.62
C GLY A 52 -3.00 0.70 12.67
N ARG A 53 -1.87 1.41 12.85
CA ARG A 53 -0.64 1.26 12.04
C ARG A 53 0.20 0.10 12.56
N PHE A 54 0.71 -0.74 11.67
CA PHE A 54 1.57 -1.88 12.02
C PHE A 54 3.03 -1.46 12.30
N CYS A 55 3.20 -0.32 12.97
CA CYS A 55 4.47 0.19 13.46
C CYS A 55 4.23 1.01 14.74
N ASN A 56 5.31 1.44 15.38
CA ASN A 56 5.26 2.33 16.54
C ASN A 56 4.86 3.77 16.17
N GLY A 57 5.02 4.20 14.92
CA GLY A 57 4.85 5.59 14.52
C GLY A 57 4.18 5.77 13.16
N GLN A 58 4.79 6.60 12.32
CA GLN A 58 4.31 6.89 10.96
C GLN A 58 4.63 5.74 10.00
N THR A 59 3.70 5.46 9.09
CA THR A 59 3.93 4.63 7.89
C THR A 59 4.56 5.47 6.78
N VAL A 60 4.98 4.83 5.68
CA VAL A 60 5.47 5.58 4.51
C VAL A 60 4.37 6.46 3.89
N ALA A 61 3.10 6.08 4.02
CA ALA A 61 1.97 6.88 3.54
C ALA A 61 1.82 8.18 4.34
N ASP A 62 2.04 8.14 5.65
CA ASP A 62 2.03 9.33 6.50
C ASP A 62 3.20 10.26 6.17
N ALA A 63 4.41 9.70 5.98
CA ALA A 63 5.57 10.46 5.57
C ALA A 63 5.37 11.11 4.18
N LEU A 64 4.66 10.45 3.26
CA LEU A 64 4.28 11.05 1.97
C LEU A 64 3.29 12.21 2.16
N CYS A 65 2.35 12.13 3.10
CA CYS A 65 1.46 13.25 3.41
C CYS A 65 2.27 14.47 3.90
N ASP A 66 3.23 14.27 4.81
CA ASP A 66 4.12 15.32 5.31
C ASP A 66 4.90 15.99 4.16
N LEU A 67 5.48 15.19 3.25
CA LEU A 67 6.24 15.67 2.09
C LEU A 67 5.37 16.43 1.07
N LEU A 68 4.10 16.05 0.94
CA LEU A 68 3.15 16.65 0.01
C LEU A 68 2.40 17.85 0.59
N GLY A 69 2.50 18.09 1.91
CA GLY A 69 1.75 19.13 2.60
C GLY A 69 0.27 18.78 2.77
N LEU A 70 -0.06 17.49 2.87
CA LEU A 70 -1.40 16.96 3.12
C LEU A 70 -1.62 16.67 4.60
N GLN A 71 -2.89 16.69 5.02
CA GLN A 71 -3.27 16.03 6.27
C GLN A 71 -3.15 14.51 6.11
N TYR A 72 -2.93 13.79 7.21
CA TYR A 72 -2.98 12.33 7.19
C TYR A 72 -4.35 11.87 6.74
N VAL A 73 -4.35 10.99 5.74
CA VAL A 73 -5.57 10.42 5.19
C VAL A 73 -6.18 9.47 6.22
N PRO A 74 -7.52 9.43 6.35
CA PRO A 74 -8.20 8.55 7.29
C PRO A 74 -8.35 7.11 6.73
N PRO A 75 -8.55 6.10 7.60
CA PRO A 75 -8.90 4.75 7.18
C PRO A 75 -10.30 4.72 6.57
N TYR A 76 -10.46 4.03 5.45
CA TYR A 76 -11.72 3.85 4.73
C TYR A 76 -12.87 3.39 5.64
N THR A 77 -12.62 2.45 6.57
CA THR A 77 -13.66 1.95 7.48
C THR A 77 -14.30 3.05 8.34
N SER A 78 -13.53 4.08 8.70
CA SER A 78 -14.03 5.22 9.47
C SER A 78 -14.82 6.23 8.62
N THR A 79 -14.67 6.17 7.29
CA THR A 79 -15.23 7.18 6.37
C THR A 79 -16.41 6.71 5.53
N ARG A 80 -16.78 5.42 5.59
CA ARG A 80 -17.83 4.80 4.74
C ARG A 80 -19.17 5.54 4.72
N ALA A 81 -19.56 6.13 5.84
CA ALA A 81 -20.85 6.78 6.01
C ALA A 81 -20.83 8.30 5.82
N LEU A 82 -19.66 8.89 5.49
CA LEU A 82 -19.53 10.34 5.35
C LEU A 82 -20.29 10.82 4.10
N ASN A 83 -21.09 11.85 4.29
CA ASN A 83 -21.88 12.50 3.24
C ASN A 83 -22.01 14.00 3.52
N GLY A 84 -22.54 14.76 2.55
CA GLY A 84 -22.74 16.20 2.68
C GLY A 84 -21.44 16.93 3.05
N THR A 85 -21.51 17.85 4.02
CA THR A 85 -20.33 18.60 4.48
C THR A 85 -19.29 17.72 5.18
N ALA A 86 -19.68 16.58 5.75
CA ALA A 86 -18.76 15.67 6.43
C ALA A 86 -17.82 14.97 5.43
N ALA A 87 -18.23 14.82 4.17
CA ALA A 87 -17.40 14.26 3.10
C ALA A 87 -16.18 15.14 2.75
N MET A 88 -16.13 16.40 3.18
CA MET A 88 -14.92 17.24 3.02
C MET A 88 -13.68 16.61 3.68
N GLN A 89 -13.86 15.73 4.67
CA GLN A 89 -12.76 15.02 5.34
C GLN A 89 -12.02 14.05 4.41
N VAL A 90 -12.67 13.55 3.35
CA VAL A 90 -12.07 12.61 2.39
C VAL A 90 -11.61 13.28 1.10
N LEU A 91 -11.81 14.59 0.95
CA LEU A 91 -11.38 15.34 -0.23
C LEU A 91 -9.85 15.34 -0.39
N GLY A 92 -9.11 15.22 0.72
CA GLY A 92 -7.65 15.07 0.73
C GLY A 92 -7.16 13.63 0.46
N GLY A 93 -8.08 12.69 0.25
CA GLY A 93 -7.78 11.28 0.04
C GLY A 93 -8.14 10.40 1.23
N VAL A 94 -7.97 9.09 1.05
CA VAL A 94 -8.37 8.02 1.98
C VAL A 94 -7.37 6.88 1.88
N ASN A 95 -7.18 6.19 3.00
CA ASN A 95 -6.40 4.96 3.07
C ASN A 95 -7.30 3.72 3.02
N TYR A 96 -7.10 2.89 2.01
CA TYR A 96 -7.83 1.65 1.77
C TYR A 96 -7.00 0.40 2.12
N ALA A 97 -5.73 0.58 2.48
CA ALA A 97 -4.84 -0.52 2.78
C ALA A 97 -5.37 -1.37 3.93
N SER A 98 -5.13 -2.68 3.87
CA SER A 98 -5.66 -3.62 4.85
C SER A 98 -4.63 -4.71 5.13
N ALA A 99 -4.24 -4.83 6.39
CA ALA A 99 -3.31 -5.87 6.82
C ALA A 99 -3.78 -7.27 6.41
N ALA A 100 -2.81 -8.15 6.13
CA ALA A 100 -2.98 -9.47 5.52
C ALA A 100 -3.60 -9.49 4.11
N GLY A 101 -4.06 -8.35 3.58
CA GLY A 101 -4.51 -8.23 2.20
C GLY A 101 -3.38 -8.52 1.21
N GLY A 102 -3.74 -9.05 0.04
CA GLY A 102 -2.83 -9.29 -1.07
C GLY A 102 -3.45 -8.90 -2.39
N ILE A 103 -2.71 -9.16 -3.46
CA ILE A 103 -3.14 -9.01 -4.84
C ILE A 103 -4.27 -9.99 -5.15
N LEU A 104 -4.14 -11.23 -4.66
CA LEU A 104 -5.18 -12.25 -4.79
C LEU A 104 -6.28 -12.06 -3.76
N ASP A 105 -7.50 -12.41 -4.15
CA ASP A 105 -8.65 -12.37 -3.24
C ASP A 105 -8.55 -13.42 -2.14
N GLU A 106 -7.78 -14.49 -2.32
CA GLU A 106 -7.60 -15.55 -1.32
C GLU A 106 -6.53 -15.23 -0.27
N THR A 107 -5.66 -14.26 -0.54
CA THR A 107 -4.55 -13.91 0.34
C THR A 107 -5.04 -13.49 1.72
N GLY A 108 -4.44 -14.10 2.76
CA GLY A 108 -4.70 -13.77 4.16
C GLY A 108 -6.10 -14.13 4.70
N GLN A 109 -6.95 -14.85 3.94
CA GLN A 109 -8.32 -15.19 4.36
C GLN A 109 -8.40 -15.90 5.73
N HIS A 110 -7.41 -16.72 6.05
CA HIS A 110 -7.34 -17.46 7.31
C HIS A 110 -7.11 -16.56 8.54
N LEU A 111 -6.77 -15.28 8.34
CA LEU A 111 -6.61 -14.27 9.40
C LEU A 111 -7.88 -13.42 9.62
N GLY A 112 -9.00 -13.81 9.00
CA GLY A 112 -10.29 -13.15 9.15
C GLY A 112 -10.55 -12.07 8.09
N GLU A 113 -11.39 -11.08 8.43
CA GLU A 113 -11.75 -10.02 7.50
C GLU A 113 -10.55 -9.12 7.15
N ARG A 114 -10.39 -8.89 5.85
CA ARG A 114 -9.34 -8.07 5.21
C ARG A 114 -9.81 -7.64 3.83
N PHE A 115 -9.27 -6.54 3.29
CA PHE A 115 -9.52 -6.11 1.91
C PHE A 115 -8.37 -6.55 0.99
N SER A 116 -8.66 -7.41 0.01
CA SER A 116 -7.74 -7.67 -1.12
C SER A 116 -7.63 -6.44 -2.02
N LEU A 117 -6.63 -6.39 -2.89
CA LEU A 117 -6.44 -5.25 -3.80
C LEU A 117 -7.71 -4.92 -4.60
N SER A 118 -8.42 -5.94 -5.08
CA SER A 118 -9.68 -5.77 -5.82
C SER A 118 -10.74 -5.08 -4.96
N GLN A 119 -10.90 -5.49 -3.70
CA GLN A 119 -11.84 -4.90 -2.77
C GLN A 119 -11.43 -3.46 -2.39
N GLN A 120 -10.13 -3.18 -2.30
CA GLN A 120 -9.63 -1.83 -2.05
C GLN A 120 -9.95 -0.88 -3.21
N VAL A 121 -9.84 -1.34 -4.47
CA VAL A 121 -10.27 -0.56 -5.65
C VAL A 121 -11.77 -0.28 -5.62
N LEU A 122 -12.60 -1.27 -5.30
CA LEU A 122 -14.06 -1.09 -5.15
C LEU A 122 -14.42 -0.10 -4.03
N ASN A 123 -13.69 -0.16 -2.90
CA ASN A 123 -13.86 0.77 -1.80
C ASN A 123 -13.48 2.22 -2.20
N LEU A 124 -12.45 2.37 -3.03
CA LEU A 124 -12.05 3.66 -3.60
C LEU A 124 -13.14 4.19 -4.52
N GLU A 125 -13.63 3.40 -5.47
CA GLU A 125 -14.74 3.78 -6.36
C GLU A 125 -15.98 4.22 -5.57
N ALA A 126 -16.37 3.45 -4.54
CA ALA A 126 -17.49 3.81 -3.68
C ALA A 126 -17.28 5.16 -2.95
N THR A 127 -16.05 5.46 -2.53
CA THR A 127 -15.71 6.76 -1.92
C THR A 127 -15.80 7.90 -2.94
N LEU A 128 -15.29 7.65 -4.16
CA LEU A 128 -15.34 8.62 -5.24
C LEU A 128 -16.79 9.00 -5.58
N ASP A 129 -17.65 8.02 -5.77
CA ASP A 129 -19.03 8.28 -6.19
C ASP A 129 -19.94 8.76 -5.06
N GLY A 130 -19.79 8.19 -3.86
CA GLY A 130 -20.66 8.50 -2.72
C GLY A 130 -20.28 9.76 -1.96
N ALA A 131 -18.98 10.10 -1.90
CA ALA A 131 -18.49 11.17 -1.03
C ALA A 131 -17.77 12.29 -1.80
N ILE A 132 -16.86 11.97 -2.71
CA ILE A 132 -16.00 13.00 -3.34
C ILE A 132 -16.69 13.70 -4.51
N ARG A 133 -17.22 12.96 -5.49
CA ARG A 133 -17.88 13.51 -6.69
C ARG A 133 -19.02 14.48 -6.34
N PRO A 134 -19.89 14.20 -5.35
CA PRO A 134 -20.95 15.15 -4.97
C PRO A 134 -20.46 16.51 -4.48
N LEU A 135 -19.25 16.59 -3.90
CA LEU A 135 -18.66 17.86 -3.42
C LEU A 135 -18.37 18.85 -4.54
N PHE A 136 -18.25 18.38 -5.79
CA PHE A 136 -18.01 19.22 -6.96
C PHE A 136 -19.31 19.82 -7.53
N GLY A 137 -20.49 19.45 -7.02
CA GLY A 137 -21.75 20.11 -7.37
C GLY A 137 -22.08 20.14 -8.88
N GLY A 138 -21.59 19.15 -9.64
CA GLY A 138 -21.74 19.08 -11.09
C GLY A 138 -20.56 19.66 -11.90
N ASP A 139 -19.52 20.20 -11.26
CA ASP A 139 -18.26 20.59 -11.93
C ASP A 139 -17.45 19.34 -12.32
N HIS A 140 -17.81 18.75 -13.47
CA HIS A 140 -17.14 17.58 -14.02
C HIS A 140 -15.66 17.83 -14.28
N ASP A 141 -15.31 18.96 -14.89
CA ASP A 141 -13.91 19.25 -15.21
C ASP A 141 -13.08 19.47 -13.93
N GLY A 142 -13.66 20.08 -12.90
CA GLY A 142 -13.03 20.23 -11.60
C GLY A 142 -12.73 18.89 -10.93
N TYR A 143 -13.69 17.97 -10.97
CA TYR A 143 -13.53 16.62 -10.45
C TYR A 143 -12.44 15.83 -11.19
N GLU A 144 -12.47 15.83 -12.52
CA GLU A 144 -11.45 15.14 -13.33
C GLU A 144 -10.06 15.73 -13.10
N ARG A 145 -9.93 17.07 -13.03
CA ARG A 145 -8.66 17.74 -12.69
C ARG A 145 -8.19 17.41 -11.29
N HIS A 146 -9.10 17.25 -10.33
CA HIS A 146 -8.76 16.85 -8.97
C HIS A 146 -8.10 15.46 -8.99
N LEU A 147 -8.77 14.46 -9.59
CA LEU A 147 -8.24 13.09 -9.67
C LEU A 147 -6.94 12.97 -10.47
N ALA A 148 -6.88 13.61 -11.64
CA ALA A 148 -5.69 13.57 -12.49
C ALA A 148 -4.45 14.19 -11.82
N ARG A 149 -4.64 15.10 -10.87
CA ARG A 149 -3.54 15.73 -10.12
C ARG A 149 -3.18 15.00 -8.84
N SER A 150 -4.08 14.20 -8.29
CA SER A 150 -3.90 13.36 -7.10
C SER A 150 -2.98 12.17 -7.36
N ILE A 151 -2.49 11.55 -6.29
CA ILE A 151 -1.55 10.42 -6.36
C ILE A 151 -2.22 9.18 -5.77
N ALA A 152 -2.10 8.06 -6.48
CA ALA A 152 -2.38 6.73 -5.94
C ALA A 152 -1.06 6.06 -5.54
N VAL A 153 -1.00 5.52 -4.32
CA VAL A 153 0.14 4.75 -3.82
C VAL A 153 -0.31 3.31 -3.60
N VAL A 154 0.41 2.35 -4.15
CA VAL A 154 0.09 0.92 -4.06
C VAL A 154 1.27 0.18 -3.45
N VAL A 155 1.11 -0.33 -2.22
CA VAL A 155 2.12 -1.10 -1.47
C VAL A 155 1.54 -2.46 -1.09
N ILE A 156 1.64 -3.43 -1.99
CA ILE A 156 1.02 -4.75 -1.82
C ILE A 156 1.81 -5.82 -2.58
N GLY A 157 1.66 -7.08 -2.18
CA GLY A 157 2.26 -8.24 -2.85
C GLY A 157 3.05 -9.14 -1.91
N GLY A 158 3.54 -8.61 -0.78
CA GLY A 158 4.33 -9.39 0.17
C GLY A 158 3.53 -10.56 0.77
N ASN A 159 2.26 -10.32 1.10
CA ASN A 159 1.38 -11.33 1.67
C ASN A 159 1.02 -12.44 0.68
N ASP A 160 1.04 -12.20 -0.64
CA ASP A 160 0.77 -13.24 -1.63
C ASP A 160 1.83 -14.36 -1.56
N TYR A 161 3.07 -14.00 -1.19
CA TYR A 161 4.15 -14.95 -0.92
C TYR A 161 4.13 -15.56 0.49
N LEU A 162 3.55 -14.90 1.49
CA LEU A 162 3.64 -15.33 2.89
C LEU A 162 2.37 -15.99 3.44
N LEU A 163 1.19 -15.57 2.95
CA LEU A 163 -0.12 -15.82 3.58
C LEU A 163 -1.10 -16.51 2.64
N THR A 164 -0.58 -17.20 1.61
CA THR A 164 -1.38 -18.04 0.71
C THR A 164 -0.99 -19.51 0.89
N PRO A 165 -1.90 -20.46 0.64
CA PRO A 165 -1.54 -21.89 0.56
C PRO A 165 -0.57 -22.22 -0.59
N LEU A 166 -0.31 -21.26 -1.48
CA LEU A 166 0.70 -21.34 -2.54
C LEU A 166 2.02 -20.64 -2.16
N GLY A 167 2.04 -20.01 -0.98
CA GLY A 167 3.14 -19.22 -0.46
C GLY A 167 4.23 -20.06 0.19
N ILE A 168 5.24 -19.37 0.68
CA ILE A 168 6.44 -19.92 1.30
C ILE A 168 6.05 -20.76 2.53
N GLY A 169 6.56 -21.99 2.58
CA GLY A 169 6.33 -22.91 3.70
C GLY A 169 5.10 -23.82 3.56
N TYR A 170 4.34 -23.71 2.45
CA TYR A 170 3.26 -24.64 2.12
C TYR A 170 3.72 -25.62 1.02
N ASP A 171 3.30 -26.89 1.14
CA ASP A 171 3.43 -27.86 0.05
C ASP A 171 2.38 -27.55 -1.01
N SER A 172 2.73 -26.64 -1.93
CA SER A 172 1.87 -26.23 -3.03
C SER A 172 1.76 -27.29 -4.13
N GLY A 173 2.42 -28.46 -3.97
CA GLY A 173 2.38 -29.57 -4.91
C GLY A 173 2.87 -29.21 -6.31
N ASP A 174 3.87 -28.34 -6.42
CA ASP A 174 4.42 -27.81 -7.68
C ASP A 174 3.39 -27.08 -8.58
N ARG A 175 2.31 -26.51 -8.01
CA ARG A 175 1.25 -25.86 -8.82
C ARG A 175 1.77 -24.72 -9.71
N TYR A 176 2.80 -24.00 -9.29
CA TYR A 176 3.43 -22.94 -10.08
C TYR A 176 4.93 -22.89 -9.81
N ARG A 177 5.73 -22.70 -10.87
CA ARG A 177 7.12 -22.26 -10.72
C ARG A 177 7.16 -20.80 -10.26
N PRO A 178 8.22 -20.35 -9.58
CA PRO A 178 8.29 -18.97 -9.06
C PRO A 178 8.03 -17.86 -10.09
N GLY A 179 8.51 -18.02 -11.33
CA GLY A 179 8.26 -17.08 -12.41
C GLY A 179 6.78 -17.07 -12.83
N GLU A 180 6.19 -18.24 -13.03
CA GLU A 180 4.77 -18.38 -13.41
C GLU A 180 3.84 -17.79 -12.34
N TYR A 181 4.21 -17.89 -11.07
CA TYR A 181 3.45 -17.26 -9.99
C TYR A 181 3.57 -15.74 -9.99
N ALA A 182 4.78 -15.20 -10.23
CA ALA A 182 4.98 -13.75 -10.38
C ALA A 182 4.18 -13.19 -11.57
N ASP A 183 4.22 -13.88 -12.72
CA ASP A 183 3.46 -13.53 -13.92
C ASP A 183 1.95 -13.59 -13.66
N LEU A 184 1.47 -14.62 -12.96
CA LEU A 184 0.07 -14.72 -12.53
C LEU A 184 -0.36 -13.49 -11.73
N LEU A 185 0.38 -13.13 -10.68
CA LEU A 185 0.07 -11.98 -9.83
C LEU A 185 0.04 -10.68 -10.63
N LEU A 186 1.02 -10.46 -11.51
CA LEU A 186 1.15 -9.22 -12.26
C LEU A 186 0.13 -9.11 -13.40
N ASP A 187 0.10 -10.10 -14.28
CA ASP A 187 -0.63 -10.02 -15.55
C ASP A 187 -2.13 -10.25 -15.38
N GLN A 188 -2.51 -11.18 -14.49
CA GLN A 188 -3.91 -11.55 -14.34
C GLN A 188 -4.66 -10.72 -13.29
N TYR A 189 -3.95 -10.21 -12.28
CA TYR A 189 -4.58 -9.54 -11.14
C TYR A 189 -4.12 -8.09 -10.98
N TYR A 190 -2.83 -7.85 -10.75
CA TYR A 190 -2.32 -6.53 -10.41
C TYR A 190 -2.57 -5.50 -11.51
N ALA A 191 -2.19 -5.80 -12.75
CA ALA A 191 -2.37 -4.90 -13.89
C ALA A 191 -3.84 -4.49 -14.08
N ARG A 192 -4.78 -5.43 -13.88
CA ARG A 192 -6.22 -5.14 -13.98
C ARG A 192 -6.67 -4.11 -12.94
N GLN A 193 -6.18 -4.22 -11.70
CA GLN A 193 -6.54 -3.28 -10.63
C GLN A 193 -5.93 -1.90 -10.87
N ILE A 194 -4.69 -1.82 -11.38
CA ILE A 194 -4.08 -0.54 -11.76
C ILE A 194 -4.83 0.13 -12.91
N LEU A 195 -5.23 -0.64 -13.92
CA LEU A 195 -6.04 -0.13 -15.04
C LEU A 195 -7.44 0.30 -14.62
N ALA A 196 -8.06 -0.40 -13.65
CA ALA A 196 -9.33 0.01 -13.06
C ALA A 196 -9.19 1.37 -12.35
N LEU A 197 -8.18 1.55 -11.50
CA LEU A 197 -7.87 2.84 -10.87
C LEU A 197 -7.63 3.95 -11.90
N HIS A 198 -6.92 3.64 -12.99
CA HIS A 198 -6.74 4.57 -14.09
C HIS A 198 -8.07 4.92 -14.77
N SER A 199 -8.97 3.96 -15.00
CA SER A 199 -10.30 4.24 -15.55
C SER A 199 -11.18 5.12 -14.66
N LEU A 200 -10.93 5.15 -13.34
CA LEU A 200 -11.62 6.04 -12.40
C LEU A 200 -11.18 7.50 -12.48
N GLY A 201 -10.12 7.84 -13.24
CA GLY A 201 -9.65 9.21 -13.42
C GLY A 201 -8.27 9.50 -12.80
N LEU A 202 -7.68 8.55 -12.08
CA LEU A 202 -6.33 8.69 -11.53
C LEU A 202 -5.28 8.64 -12.63
N ARG A 203 -4.26 9.51 -12.55
CA ARG A 203 -3.21 9.62 -13.57
C ARG A 203 -1.79 9.51 -13.03
N LYS A 204 -1.59 9.48 -11.71
CA LYS A 204 -0.27 9.44 -11.08
C LYS A 204 -0.21 8.30 -10.09
N PHE A 205 0.71 7.37 -10.33
CA PHE A 205 0.81 6.13 -9.56
C PHE A 205 2.23 5.93 -9.04
N LEU A 206 2.34 5.63 -7.75
CA LEU A 206 3.54 5.07 -7.15
C LEU A 206 3.27 3.59 -6.84
N LEU A 207 3.91 2.70 -7.59
CA LEU A 207 3.77 1.25 -7.47
C LEU A 207 5.01 0.71 -6.77
N ALA A 208 4.88 0.38 -5.49
CA ALA A 208 6.01 -0.07 -4.68
C ALA A 208 6.31 -1.55 -4.93
N GLY A 209 7.59 -1.86 -5.17
CA GLY A 209 8.08 -3.23 -5.16
C GLY A 209 8.04 -3.84 -3.76
N VAL A 210 8.10 -5.16 -3.70
CA VAL A 210 8.12 -5.93 -2.45
C VAL A 210 9.54 -5.94 -1.88
N GLY A 211 9.67 -5.72 -0.56
CA GLY A 211 10.95 -5.75 0.14
C GLY A 211 11.59 -7.16 0.22
N PRO A 212 12.81 -7.29 0.74
CA PRO A 212 13.50 -8.58 0.88
C PRO A 212 12.84 -9.44 1.98
N LEU A 213 11.77 -10.16 1.61
CA LEU A 213 10.98 -10.94 2.57
C LEU A 213 11.82 -11.97 3.32
N GLY A 214 12.81 -12.60 2.67
CA GLY A 214 13.71 -13.57 3.28
C GLY A 214 14.52 -12.99 4.44
N CYS A 215 14.65 -11.65 4.51
CA CYS A 215 15.33 -10.95 5.60
C CYS A 215 14.39 -10.52 6.74
N THR A 216 13.08 -10.80 6.65
CA THR A 216 12.15 -10.52 7.75
C THR A 216 12.49 -11.35 8.99
N PRO A 217 12.31 -10.80 10.21
CA PRO A 217 12.62 -11.53 11.44
C PRO A 217 11.92 -12.91 11.54
N GLY A 218 10.68 -13.00 11.07
CA GLY A 218 9.92 -14.25 11.04
C GLY A 218 10.63 -15.35 10.24
N LEU A 219 11.00 -15.07 8.99
CA LEU A 219 11.66 -16.05 8.12
C LEU A 219 13.10 -16.36 8.56
N ARG A 220 13.84 -15.38 9.08
CA ARG A 220 15.19 -15.60 9.64
C ARG A 220 15.19 -16.52 10.87
N ALA A 221 14.07 -16.55 11.60
CA ALA A 221 13.89 -17.39 12.78
C ALA A 221 13.30 -18.78 12.45
N SER A 222 12.72 -18.97 11.26
CA SER A 222 12.09 -20.24 10.86
C SER A 222 13.13 -21.34 10.65
N ALA A 223 13.05 -22.39 11.48
CA ALA A 223 13.88 -23.58 11.32
C ALA A 223 13.58 -24.27 9.97
N GLY A 224 14.62 -24.68 9.25
CA GLY A 224 14.51 -25.45 8.01
C GLY A 224 14.29 -24.64 6.72
N MET A 225 14.12 -23.30 6.80
CA MET A 225 14.00 -22.46 5.59
C MET A 225 15.33 -21.86 5.12
N GLY A 226 16.33 -21.79 5.99
CA GLY A 226 17.66 -21.25 5.65
C GLY A 226 18.63 -21.34 6.84
N PRO A 227 19.87 -20.84 6.68
CA PRO A 227 20.82 -20.76 7.78
C PRO A 227 20.27 -19.87 8.91
N GLN A 228 20.38 -20.33 10.15
CA GLN A 228 19.79 -19.64 11.30
C GLN A 228 20.31 -18.20 11.41
N GLY A 229 19.37 -17.24 11.50
CA GLY A 229 19.70 -15.83 11.62
C GLY A 229 20.17 -15.16 10.33
N GLN A 230 20.25 -15.86 9.20
CA GLN A 230 20.55 -15.28 7.89
C GLN A 230 19.28 -15.09 7.06
N CYS A 231 19.35 -14.25 6.04
CA CYS A 231 18.24 -14.11 5.10
C CYS A 231 18.01 -15.42 4.34
N VAL A 232 16.74 -15.73 4.07
CA VAL A 232 16.36 -16.86 3.21
C VAL A 232 16.47 -16.44 1.74
N GLU A 233 17.63 -16.68 1.12
CA GLU A 233 17.93 -16.20 -0.23
C GLU A 233 16.96 -16.71 -1.30
N GLN A 234 16.48 -17.95 -1.18
CA GLN A 234 15.50 -18.49 -2.12
C GLN A 234 14.20 -17.67 -2.13
N VAL A 235 13.75 -17.19 -0.97
CA VAL A 235 12.59 -16.30 -0.87
C VAL A 235 12.86 -14.96 -1.55
N ASN A 236 14.03 -14.38 -1.31
CA ASN A 236 14.43 -13.12 -1.94
C ASN A 236 14.50 -13.25 -3.47
N GLN A 237 14.95 -14.39 -4.00
CA GLN A 237 14.96 -14.67 -5.44
C GLN A 237 13.54 -14.73 -6.01
N MET A 238 12.59 -15.38 -5.34
CA MET A 238 11.19 -15.45 -5.79
C MET A 238 10.56 -14.06 -5.86
N VAL A 239 10.75 -13.25 -4.83
CA VAL A 239 10.26 -11.86 -4.78
C VAL A 239 10.96 -11.00 -5.84
N GLY A 240 12.23 -11.28 -6.13
CA GLY A 240 13.00 -10.62 -7.19
C GLY A 240 12.35 -10.75 -8.57
N LEU A 241 11.77 -11.90 -8.89
CA LEU A 241 11.06 -12.13 -10.15
C LEU A 241 9.84 -11.21 -10.28
N PHE A 242 9.03 -11.10 -9.22
CA PHE A 242 7.90 -10.17 -9.18
C PHE A 242 8.34 -8.71 -9.33
N ASN A 243 9.41 -8.31 -8.63
CA ASN A 243 9.91 -6.93 -8.73
C ASN A 243 10.42 -6.59 -10.15
N GLN A 244 11.06 -7.54 -10.83
CA GLN A 244 11.48 -7.37 -12.22
C GLN A 244 10.27 -7.27 -13.17
N GLY A 245 9.26 -8.13 -12.97
CA GLY A 245 8.00 -8.06 -13.71
C GLY A 245 7.26 -6.75 -13.48
N LEU A 246 7.14 -6.29 -12.23
CA LEU A 246 6.49 -5.03 -11.88
C LEU A 246 7.17 -3.83 -12.53
N ARG A 247 8.51 -3.82 -12.58
CA ARG A 247 9.25 -2.78 -13.31
C ARG A 247 8.91 -2.80 -14.80
N SER A 248 8.86 -3.99 -15.41
CA SER A 248 8.50 -4.15 -16.83
C SER A 248 7.06 -3.69 -17.09
N LEU A 249 6.13 -4.02 -16.19
CA LEU A 249 4.75 -3.55 -16.24
C LEU A 249 4.65 -2.02 -16.14
N VAL A 250 5.44 -1.38 -15.26
CA VAL A 250 5.50 0.09 -15.18
C VAL A 250 6.00 0.70 -16.49
N ASP A 251 7.03 0.12 -17.10
CA ASP A 251 7.55 0.59 -18.38
C ASP A 251 6.48 0.45 -19.49
N GLN A 252 5.74 -0.67 -19.51
CA GLN A 252 4.63 -0.89 -20.43
C GLN A 252 3.48 0.10 -20.21
N LEU A 253 3.01 0.29 -18.97
CA LEU A 253 1.94 1.23 -18.64
C LEU A 253 2.28 2.66 -19.06
N ASN A 254 3.54 3.08 -18.90
CA ASN A 254 3.99 4.37 -19.39
C ASN A 254 4.05 4.43 -20.93
N ALA A 255 4.49 3.37 -21.60
CA ALA A 255 4.47 3.32 -23.06
C ALA A 255 3.04 3.44 -23.62
N ASP A 256 2.06 2.79 -22.98
CA ASP A 256 0.68 2.71 -23.45
C ASP A 256 -0.16 3.97 -23.10
N HIS A 257 0.19 4.70 -22.03
CA HIS A 257 -0.63 5.79 -21.50
C HIS A 257 0.07 7.16 -21.43
N HIS A 258 1.33 7.28 -21.83
CA HIS A 258 1.98 8.59 -21.90
C HIS A 258 1.43 9.45 -23.06
N PRO A 259 1.25 10.77 -22.89
CA PRO A 259 1.54 11.60 -21.71
C PRO A 259 0.36 11.75 -20.73
N VAL A 260 -0.71 10.96 -20.88
CA VAL A 260 -1.95 11.09 -20.10
C VAL A 260 -1.75 10.68 -18.65
N ALA A 261 -0.98 9.62 -18.40
CA ALA A 261 -0.67 9.11 -17.06
C ALA A 261 0.83 8.92 -16.85
N THR A 262 1.23 8.83 -15.57
CA THR A 262 2.59 8.57 -15.13
C THR A 262 2.59 7.50 -14.05
N PHE A 263 3.35 6.44 -14.30
CA PHE A 263 3.53 5.34 -13.37
C PHE A 263 4.99 5.31 -12.91
N VAL A 264 5.21 5.24 -11.60
CA VAL A 264 6.55 5.25 -10.99
C VAL A 264 6.75 3.95 -10.21
N TYR A 265 7.82 3.23 -10.54
CA TYR A 265 8.26 2.08 -9.75
C TYR A 265 9.01 2.54 -8.50
N GLY A 266 8.49 2.20 -7.32
CA GLY A 266 9.18 2.40 -6.05
C GLY A 266 10.06 1.19 -5.71
N ASN A 267 11.38 1.33 -5.80
CA ASN A 267 12.32 0.24 -5.52
C ASN A 267 12.54 0.02 -4.01
N THR A 268 11.50 -0.45 -3.31
CA THR A 268 11.53 -0.73 -1.87
C THR A 268 12.57 -1.80 -1.53
N TYR A 269 12.76 -2.79 -2.40
CA TYR A 269 13.75 -3.85 -2.19
C TYR A 269 15.15 -3.27 -2.03
N ALA A 270 15.59 -2.44 -2.98
CA ALA A 270 16.91 -1.84 -2.92
C ALA A 270 17.05 -0.88 -1.73
N ALA A 271 16.02 -0.11 -1.39
CA ALA A 271 16.04 0.78 -0.24
C ALA A 271 16.25 0.00 1.07
N VAL A 272 15.50 -1.09 1.28
CA VAL A 272 15.64 -1.93 2.48
C VAL A 272 16.97 -2.68 2.49
N GLN A 273 17.42 -3.17 1.35
CA GLN A 273 18.73 -3.84 1.26
C GLN A 273 19.89 -2.87 1.56
N ASP A 274 19.81 -1.62 1.12
CA ASP A 274 20.80 -0.59 1.47
C ASP A 274 20.81 -0.33 2.99
N MET A 275 19.64 -0.27 3.62
CA MET A 275 19.54 -0.13 5.09
C MET A 275 20.13 -1.35 5.82
N ILE A 276 19.93 -2.56 5.32
CA ILE A 276 20.51 -3.77 5.93
C ILE A 276 22.05 -3.76 5.78
N ASN A 277 22.54 -3.48 4.58
CA ASN A 277 23.98 -3.57 4.27
C ASN A 277 24.78 -2.37 4.80
N ASN A 278 24.15 -1.21 4.93
CA ASN A 278 24.76 0.06 5.34
C ASN A 278 24.07 0.64 6.59
N HIS A 279 23.62 -0.21 7.51
CA HIS A 279 22.80 0.13 8.67
C HIS A 279 23.33 1.32 9.50
N SER A 280 24.65 1.43 9.68
CA SER A 280 25.28 2.55 10.40
C SER A 280 25.01 3.93 9.78
N LYS A 281 24.86 4.03 8.44
CA LYS A 281 24.48 5.26 7.73
C LYS A 281 23.08 5.73 8.12
N TYR A 282 22.23 4.80 8.54
CA TYR A 282 20.83 5.03 8.91
C TYR A 282 20.62 5.07 10.43
N GLY A 283 21.69 4.88 11.22
CA GLY A 283 21.59 4.80 12.69
C GLY A 283 20.97 3.50 13.20
N LEU A 284 21.03 2.44 12.39
CA LEU A 284 20.56 1.08 12.70
C LEU A 284 21.70 0.17 13.17
#